data_AF-A0A560WUX9-F1
#
_entry.id   AF-A0A560WUX9-F1
#
_cell.length_a   1.000
_cell.length_b   1.000
_cell.length_c   1.000
_cell.angle_alpha   90.00
_cell.angle_beta   90.00
_cell.angle_gamma   90.00
#
_symmetry.space_group_name_H-M   'P 1'
#
loop_
_entity.id
_entity.type
_entity.pdbx_description
1 polymer ?
#
loop_
_entity_poly.entity_id
_entity_poly.type
_entity_poly.pdbx_seq_one_letter_code
_entity_poly.pdbx_strand_id
1 'polypeptide(L)'
;MTGSTCDGRQTGLSVATAWCIDDPKIANAAIEQVQLDLVMVARAHLADPHYPYVAAQALGKDRPSWVLPAPYAHWLERYRGIGKAAAQ
;
A
#
# COMPACT_ATOMS: atom_id res chain seq x y z
N MET A 1 31.75 15.11 -6.52
CA MET A 1 31.11 15.41 -5.22
C MET A 1 29.80 14.64 -5.17
N THR A 2 29.75 13.68 -4.23
CA THR A 2 28.57 13.15 -3.52
C THR A 2 27.39 12.60 -4.31
N GLY A 3 27.28 11.26 -4.31
CA GLY A 3 26.04 10.55 -4.61
C GLY A 3 26.26 9.05 -4.82
N SER A 4 26.80 8.34 -3.82
CA SER A 4 26.82 6.86 -3.82
C SER A 4 25.40 6.37 -3.53
N THR A 5 24.50 6.47 -4.51
CA THR A 5 23.16 5.88 -4.39
C THR A 5 23.34 4.38 -4.50
N CYS A 6 23.36 3.67 -3.37
CA CYS A 6 23.33 2.21 -3.36
C CYS A 6 21.93 1.73 -3.77
N ASP A 7 21.67 1.72 -5.07
CA ASP A 7 20.45 1.20 -5.65
C ASP A 7 20.50 -0.33 -5.72
N GLY A 8 19.39 -1.02 -5.42
CA GLY A 8 19.31 -2.49 -5.46
C GLY A 8 19.70 -3.08 -6.81
N ARG A 9 19.52 -2.32 -7.91
CA ARG A 9 19.97 -2.71 -9.25
C ARG A 9 21.49 -2.78 -9.39
N GLN A 10 22.23 -1.92 -8.70
CA GLN A 10 23.70 -1.93 -8.78
C GLN A 10 24.32 -3.07 -7.98
N THR A 11 23.65 -3.54 -6.93
CA THR A 11 24.14 -4.60 -6.06
C THR A 11 23.52 -5.97 -6.37
N GLY A 12 22.42 -6.01 -7.12
CA GLY A 12 21.66 -7.23 -7.38
C GLY A 12 20.95 -7.79 -6.14
N LEU A 13 20.83 -6.97 -5.08
CA LEU A 13 20.24 -7.35 -3.80
C LEU A 13 18.88 -6.69 -3.63
N SER A 14 17.92 -7.44 -3.08
CA SER A 14 16.60 -6.90 -2.77
C SER A 14 16.68 -5.87 -1.64
N VAL A 15 16.15 -4.67 -1.86
CA VAL A 15 16.18 -3.57 -0.90
C VAL A 15 14.80 -3.33 -0.32
N ALA A 16 14.73 -3.20 1.01
CA ALA A 16 13.49 -2.90 1.72
C ALA A 16 13.68 -1.73 2.69
N THR A 17 12.66 -0.87 2.81
CA THR A 17 12.66 0.21 3.80
C THR A 17 11.31 0.33 4.49
N ALA A 18 11.32 0.85 5.72
CA ALA A 18 10.15 0.98 6.58
C ALA A 18 9.85 2.43 6.98
N TRP A 19 10.67 3.40 6.56
CA TRP A 19 10.63 4.73 7.15
C TRP A 19 9.57 5.62 6.50
N CYS A 20 8.42 5.72 7.17
CA CYS A 20 7.40 6.77 6.92
C CYS A 20 6.77 6.78 5.52
N ILE A 21 6.68 5.60 4.89
CA ILE A 21 5.91 5.45 3.65
C ILE A 21 4.50 4.96 4.04
N ASP A 22 3.70 5.87 4.57
CA ASP A 22 2.29 5.62 4.90
C ASP A 22 1.32 6.03 3.77
N ASP A 23 1.77 6.83 2.81
CA ASP A 23 0.97 7.11 1.62
C ASP A 23 1.14 5.97 0.59
N PRO A 24 0.04 5.32 0.18
CA PRO A 24 0.11 4.18 -0.74
C PRO A 24 0.59 4.56 -2.14
N LYS A 25 0.39 5.82 -2.59
CA LYS A 25 0.88 6.28 -3.89
C LYS A 25 2.39 6.48 -3.87
N ILE A 26 2.93 7.01 -2.77
CA ILE A 26 4.37 7.13 -2.57
C ILE A 26 5.01 5.73 -2.52
N ALA A 27 4.38 4.79 -1.82
CA ALA A 27 4.83 3.40 -1.80
C ALA A 27 4.87 2.78 -3.20
N ASN A 28 3.80 2.95 -3.99
CA ASN A 28 3.74 2.42 -5.34
C ASN A 28 4.77 3.08 -6.27
N ALA A 29 4.94 4.40 -6.19
CA ALA A 29 5.93 5.12 -6.98
C ALA A 29 7.36 4.66 -6.67
N ALA A 30 7.69 4.38 -5.41
CA ALA A 30 9.02 3.91 -5.03
C ALA A 30 9.34 2.50 -5.55
N ILE A 31 8.30 1.64 -5.66
CA ILE A 31 8.39 0.32 -6.28
C ILE A 31 8.49 0.44 -7.81
N GLU A 32 7.66 1.27 -8.44
CA GLU A 32 7.68 1.51 -9.89
C GLU A 32 9.02 2.10 -10.37
N GLN A 33 9.64 2.93 -9.54
CA GLN A 33 10.96 3.52 -9.81
C GLN A 33 12.11 2.56 -9.51
N VAL A 34 11.83 1.32 -9.06
CA VAL A 34 12.81 0.25 -8.76
C VAL A 34 13.86 0.68 -7.71
N GLN A 35 13.53 1.67 -6.88
CA GLN A 35 14.39 2.09 -5.76
C GLN A 35 14.27 1.13 -4.58
N LEU A 36 13.14 0.42 -4.48
CA LEU A 36 12.79 -0.48 -3.40
C LEU A 36 12.02 -1.68 -3.96
N ASP A 37 12.37 -2.88 -3.52
CA ASP A 37 11.64 -4.11 -3.85
C ASP A 37 10.51 -4.38 -2.85
N LEU A 38 10.66 -3.93 -1.60
CA LEU A 38 9.67 -4.14 -0.54
C LEU A 38 9.51 -2.88 0.31
N VAL A 39 8.27 -2.41 0.44
CA VAL A 39 7.90 -1.32 1.35
C VAL A 39 7.25 -1.91 2.61
N MET A 40 7.86 -1.66 3.76
CA MET A 40 7.34 -2.09 5.06
C MET A 40 6.51 -0.98 5.69
N VAL A 41 5.19 -1.16 5.79
CA VAL A 41 4.29 -0.16 6.39
C VAL A 41 3.90 -0.58 7.79
N ALA A 42 4.45 0.06 8.83
CA ALA A 42 4.14 -0.29 10.22
C ALA A 42 3.07 0.61 10.86
N ARG A 43 3.28 1.93 10.90
CA ARG A 43 2.38 2.87 11.59
C ARG A 43 0.96 2.87 11.05
N ALA A 44 0.79 2.79 9.73
CA ALA A 44 -0.53 2.74 9.13
C ALA A 44 -1.29 1.45 9.49
N HIS A 45 -0.60 0.31 9.59
CA HIS A 45 -1.19 -0.95 10.07
C HIS A 45 -1.53 -0.92 11.57
N LEU A 46 -0.76 -0.18 12.38
CA LEU A 46 -1.09 0.03 13.80
C LEU A 46 -2.34 0.90 13.98
N ALA A 47 -2.54 1.89 13.10
CA ALA A 47 -3.72 2.75 13.13
C ALA A 47 -4.97 2.06 12.57
N ASP A 48 -4.82 1.30 11.48
CA ASP A 48 -5.88 0.51 10.86
C ASP A 48 -5.33 -0.87 10.45
N PRO A 49 -5.74 -1.96 11.12
CA PRO A 49 -5.35 -3.32 10.75
C PRO A 49 -5.74 -3.71 9.31
N HIS A 50 -6.77 -3.06 8.75
CA HIS A 50 -7.24 -3.25 7.38
C HIS A 50 -6.65 -2.24 6.39
N TYR A 51 -5.55 -1.56 6.76
CA TYR A 51 -4.81 -0.66 5.86
C TYR A 51 -4.57 -1.20 4.44
N PRO A 52 -4.32 -2.51 4.19
CA PRO A 52 -4.21 -3.05 2.83
C PRO A 52 -5.44 -2.78 1.94
N TYR A 53 -6.64 -2.74 2.52
CA TYR A 53 -7.86 -2.38 1.81
C TYR A 53 -7.92 -0.88 1.46
N VAL A 54 -7.44 -0.02 2.37
CA VAL A 54 -7.32 1.43 2.13
C VAL A 54 -6.30 1.71 1.01
N ALA A 55 -5.14 1.05 1.07
CA ALA A 55 -4.11 1.15 0.04
C ALA A 55 -4.63 0.65 -1.33
N ALA A 56 -5.34 -0.47 -1.38
CA ALA A 56 -5.91 -1.00 -2.62
C ALA A 56 -6.97 -0.07 -3.24
N GLN A 57 -7.77 0.62 -2.42
CA GLN A 57 -8.69 1.65 -2.91
C GLN A 57 -7.95 2.87 -3.45
N ALA A 58 -6.93 3.36 -2.73
CA ALA A 58 -6.15 4.53 -3.13
C ALA A 58 -5.33 4.31 -4.42
N LEU A 59 -4.90 3.07 -4.67
CA LEU A 59 -4.20 2.65 -5.88
C LEU A 59 -5.14 2.24 -7.02
N GLY A 60 -6.46 2.26 -6.82
CA GLY A 60 -7.42 1.93 -7.86
C GLY A 60 -7.41 0.47 -8.31
N LYS A 61 -6.99 -0.46 -7.43
CA LYS A 61 -6.96 -1.89 -7.74
C LYS A 61 -8.36 -2.41 -8.08
N ASP A 62 -8.46 -3.27 -9.09
CA ASP A 62 -9.73 -3.95 -9.40
C ASP A 62 -10.19 -4.79 -8.20
N ARG A 63 -11.46 -4.64 -7.81
CA ARG A 63 -12.06 -5.32 -6.65
C ARG A 63 -11.23 -5.21 -5.34
N PRO A 64 -11.06 -4.00 -4.77
CA PRO A 64 -10.19 -3.80 -3.60
C PRO A 64 -10.65 -4.57 -2.35
N SER A 65 -11.95 -4.90 -2.26
CA SER A 65 -12.54 -5.66 -1.16
C SER A 65 -11.99 -7.08 -1.03
N TRP A 66 -11.44 -7.67 -2.10
CA TRP A 66 -10.88 -9.02 -2.11
C TRP A 66 -9.45 -9.11 -1.57
N VAL A 67 -8.87 -7.98 -1.15
CA VAL A 67 -7.68 -7.98 -0.29
C VAL A 67 -8.02 -8.50 1.11
N LEU A 68 -9.28 -8.39 1.52
CA LEU A 68 -9.77 -8.91 2.78
C LEU A 68 -10.31 -10.34 2.62
N PRO A 69 -10.40 -11.11 3.72
CA PRO A 69 -11.04 -12.41 3.72
C PRO A 69 -12.44 -12.41 3.08
N ALA A 70 -12.80 -13.54 2.45
CA ALA A 70 -14.10 -13.77 1.80
C ALA A 70 -15.34 -13.25 2.55
N PRO A 71 -15.48 -13.42 3.89
CA PRO A 71 -16.64 -12.88 4.61
C PRO A 71 -16.74 -11.36 4.50
N TYR A 72 -15.64 -10.61 4.55
CA TYR A 72 -15.68 -9.15 4.40
C TYR A 72 -15.78 -8.72 2.94
N ALA A 73 -15.08 -9.41 2.05
CA ALA A 73 -15.01 -9.08 0.63
C ALA A 73 -16.40 -9.09 -0.02
N HIS A 74 -17.21 -10.12 0.28
CA HIS A 74 -18.54 -10.30 -0.28
C HIS A 74 -19.49 -9.13 0.03
N TRP A 75 -19.54 -8.69 1.29
CA TRP A 75 -20.42 -7.61 1.71
C TRP A 75 -19.93 -6.23 1.25
N LEU A 76 -18.62 -5.98 1.31
CA LEU A 76 -18.03 -4.69 0.91
C LEU A 76 -18.09 -4.45 -0.60
N GLU A 77 -18.07 -5.52 -1.41
CA GLU A 77 -18.27 -5.43 -2.86
C GLU A 77 -19.72 -5.07 -3.20
N ARG A 78 -20.68 -5.71 -2.53
CA ARG A 78 -22.11 -5.64 -2.85
C ARG A 78 -22.82 -4.42 -2.24
N TYR A 79 -22.39 -3.97 -1.07
CA TYR A 79 -23.03 -2.88 -0.32
C TYR A 79 -22.13 -1.65 -0.23
N ARG A 80 -21.77 -1.07 -1.38
CA ARG A 80 -20.93 0.14 -1.44
C ARG A 80 -21.57 1.42 -0.86
N GLY A 81 -22.76 1.37 -0.24
CA GLY A 81 -23.37 2.54 0.39
C GLY A 81 -24.59 2.29 1.30
N ILE A 82 -24.44 2.69 2.57
CA ILE A 82 -25.28 3.67 3.30
C ILE A 82 -24.35 4.54 4.20
N GLY A 83 -23.22 3.97 4.66
CA GLY A 83 -22.23 4.65 5.53
C GLY A 83 -21.09 5.42 4.84
N LYS A 84 -20.82 5.23 3.53
CA LYS A 84 -19.76 6.00 2.83
C LYS A 84 -20.11 7.48 2.61
N ALA A 85 -21.40 7.84 2.61
CA ALA A 85 -21.87 9.22 2.49
C ALA A 85 -21.83 10.01 3.82
N ALA A 86 -21.65 9.33 4.96
CA ALA A 86 -21.69 9.96 6.29
C ALA A 86 -20.30 10.29 6.85
N ALA A 87 -19.22 9.92 6.15
CA ALA A 87 -17.84 10.03 6.65
C ALA A 87 -16.90 10.80 5.69
N GLN A 88 -17.46 11.58 4.76
CA GLN A 88 -16.71 12.53 3.92
C GLN A 88 -16.73 13.93 4.52
#